data_AF-A0A966USU4-F1
#
_entry.id   AF-A0A966USU4-F1
#
_cell.length_a   1.000
_cell.length_b   1.000
_cell.length_c   1.000
_cell.angle_alpha   90.00
_cell.angle_beta   90.00
_cell.angle_gamma   90.00
#
_symmetry.space_group_name_H-M   'P 1'
#
loop_
_entity.id
_entity.type
_entity.pdbx_description
1 polymer ?
#
loop_
_entity_poly.entity_id
_entity_poly.type
_entity_poly.pdbx_seq_one_letter_code
_entity_poly.pdbx_strand_id
1 'polypeptide(L)'
;VDALYNALEDGGTLIFTAAQPGQGGVGHINCRKKEYWAKKLIDKGLVFDQNLTEDLLKALTENRYNQPSYMGWFLNNVMVFRKT
;
A
#
# COMPACT_ATOMS: atom_id res chain seq x y z
N VAL A 1 -6.24 -5.25 10.72
CA VAL A 1 -6.79 -3.94 10.26
C VAL A 1 -7.05 -3.06 11.45
N ASP A 2 -7.75 -3.52 12.50
CA ASP A 2 -8.00 -2.73 13.71
C ASP A 2 -6.72 -2.18 14.35
N ALA A 3 -5.69 -3.00 14.52
CA ALA A 3 -4.41 -2.55 15.06
C ALA A 3 -3.74 -1.45 14.22
N LEU A 4 -3.83 -1.52 12.89
CA LEU A 4 -3.30 -0.48 12.00
C LEU A 4 -4.08 0.82 12.12
N TYR A 5 -5.42 0.73 12.17
CA TYR A 5 -6.30 1.89 12.33
C TYR A 5 -6.11 2.60 13.68
N ASN A 6 -5.99 1.81 14.76
CA ASN A 6 -5.83 2.33 16.11
C ASN A 6 -4.44 2.94 16.35
N ALA A 7 -3.44 2.54 15.56
CA ALA A 7 -2.08 3.11 15.63
C ALA A 7 -1.96 4.46 14.89
N LEU A 8 -2.96 4.86 14.11
CA LEU A 8 -2.99 6.15 13.42
C LEU A 8 -3.66 7.19 14.33
N GLU A 9 -2.99 8.33 14.51
CA GLU A 9 -3.62 9.56 15.00
C GLU A 9 -4.55 10.15 13.93
N ASP A 10 -5.43 11.07 14.32
CA ASP A 10 -6.27 11.82 13.38
C ASP A 10 -5.37 12.67 12.45
N GLY A 11 -5.67 12.64 11.14
CA GLY A 11 -4.80 13.18 10.09
C GLY A 11 -3.62 12.28 9.70
N GLY A 12 -3.44 11.13 10.37
CA GLY A 12 -2.36 10.18 10.13
C GLY A 12 -2.40 9.54 8.73
N THR A 13 -1.23 9.16 8.23
CA THR A 13 -1.05 8.51 6.92
C THR A 13 -0.62 7.06 7.10
N LEU A 14 -1.27 6.16 6.38
CA LEU A 14 -0.86 4.76 6.25
C LEU A 14 -0.38 4.50 4.81
N ILE A 15 0.89 4.17 4.64
CA ILE A 15 1.43 3.60 3.39
C ILE A 15 1.42 2.09 3.58
N PHE A 16 0.65 1.38 2.75
CA PHE A 16 0.39 -0.04 2.93
C PHE A 16 0.73 -0.84 1.67
N THR A 17 1.29 -2.03 1.87
CA THR A 17 1.47 -3.05 0.84
C THR A 17 1.32 -4.43 1.45
N ALA A 18 0.94 -5.42 0.65
CA ALA A 18 0.84 -6.81 1.05
C ALA A 18 1.13 -7.71 -0.15
N ALA A 19 1.61 -8.93 0.10
CA ALA A 19 1.87 -9.90 -0.96
C ALA A 19 0.57 -10.26 -1.70
N GLN A 20 0.58 -10.11 -3.02
CA GLN A 20 -0.52 -10.52 -3.89
C GLN A 20 -0.46 -12.02 -4.22
N PRO A 21 -1.56 -12.66 -4.66
CA PRO A 21 -1.56 -14.05 -5.09
C PRO A 21 -0.49 -14.30 -6.16
N GLY A 22 0.30 -15.36 -5.99
CA GLY A 22 1.42 -15.69 -6.89
C GLY A 22 2.73 -14.94 -6.59
N GLN A 23 2.75 -13.98 -5.66
CA GLN A 23 4.01 -13.37 -5.21
C GLN A 23 4.78 -14.36 -4.34
N GLY A 24 5.96 -14.78 -4.81
CA GLY A 24 6.85 -15.68 -4.08
C GLY A 24 7.35 -15.09 -2.76
N GLY A 25 7.69 -15.98 -1.83
CA GLY A 25 8.22 -15.63 -0.51
C GLY A 25 7.89 -16.71 0.52
N VAL A 26 8.74 -16.85 1.54
CA VAL A 26 8.52 -17.81 2.63
C VAL A 26 7.38 -17.31 3.52
N GLY A 27 6.40 -18.16 3.83
CA GLY A 27 5.29 -17.81 4.72
C GLY A 27 4.19 -16.94 4.09
N HIS A 28 4.18 -16.81 2.77
CA HIS A 28 3.16 -16.09 2.00
C HIS A 28 1.82 -16.86 1.94
N ILE A 29 1.16 -17.03 3.10
CA ILE A 29 -0.02 -17.89 3.26
C ILE A 29 -1.34 -17.13 3.02
N ASN A 30 -1.40 -15.83 3.34
CA ASN A 30 -2.59 -14.99 3.18
C ASN A 30 -2.43 -13.94 2.07
N CYS A 31 -1.92 -14.38 0.92
CA CYS A 31 -1.79 -13.52 -0.25
C CYS A 31 -3.17 -13.15 -0.79
N ARG A 32 -3.45 -11.85 -0.89
CA ARG A 32 -4.74 -11.32 -1.36
C ARG A 32 -4.48 -10.15 -2.30
N LYS A 33 -5.37 -9.96 -3.28
CA LYS A 33 -5.28 -8.82 -4.20
C LYS A 33 -5.40 -7.50 -3.43
N LYS A 34 -4.78 -6.43 -3.92
CA LYS A 34 -4.77 -5.13 -3.22
C LYS A 34 -6.17 -4.59 -2.92
N GLU A 35 -7.16 -4.88 -3.77
CA GLU A 35 -8.55 -4.44 -3.60
C GLU A 35 -9.20 -5.05 -2.35
N TYR A 36 -8.81 -6.26 -1.95
CA TYR A 36 -9.28 -6.88 -0.71
C TYR A 36 -8.82 -6.08 0.51
N TRP A 37 -7.55 -5.65 0.52
CA TRP A 37 -7.00 -4.87 1.62
C TRP A 37 -7.54 -3.45 1.62
N ALA A 38 -7.65 -2.81 0.44
CA ALA A 38 -8.27 -1.51 0.28
C ALA A 38 -9.69 -1.51 0.85
N LYS A 39 -10.52 -2.48 0.46
CA LYS A 39 -11.87 -2.62 1.00
C LYS A 39 -11.88 -2.72 2.52
N LYS A 40 -11.03 -3.57 3.12
CA LYS A 40 -11.00 -3.70 4.57
C LYS A 40 -10.56 -2.42 5.30
N LEU A 41 -9.60 -1.68 4.75
CA LEU A 41 -9.13 -0.42 5.32
C LEU A 41 -10.17 0.68 5.18
N ILE A 42 -10.86 0.75 4.04
CA ILE A 42 -11.98 1.67 3.79
C ILE A 42 -13.18 1.36 4.69
N ASP A 43 -13.57 0.09 4.79
CA ASP A 43 -14.65 -0.35 5.68
C ASP A 43 -14.35 -0.04 7.17
N LYS A 44 -13.06 0.11 7.53
CA LYS A 44 -12.62 0.52 8.87
C LYS A 44 -12.67 2.03 9.09
N GLY A 45 -12.84 2.83 8.04
CA GLY A 45 -12.91 4.29 8.11
C GLY A 45 -11.66 5.02 7.63
N LEU A 46 -10.71 4.34 6.96
CA LEU A 46 -9.62 5.05 6.28
C LEU A 46 -10.04 5.50 4.88
N VAL A 47 -9.55 6.67 4.46
CA VAL A 47 -9.80 7.22 3.12
C VAL A 47 -8.62 6.89 2.22
N PHE A 48 -8.87 6.31 1.05
CA PHE A 48 -7.82 6.07 0.06
C PHE A 48 -7.36 7.39 -0.55
N ASP A 49 -6.05 7.66 -0.48
CA ASP A 49 -5.42 8.87 -0.99
C ASP A 49 -4.80 8.57 -2.36
N GLN A 50 -5.63 8.72 -3.40
CA GLN A 50 -5.23 8.41 -4.77
C GLN A 50 -4.07 9.29 -5.24
N ASN A 51 -4.16 10.60 -4.99
CA ASN A 51 -3.13 11.55 -5.43
C ASN A 51 -1.77 11.21 -4.81
N LEU A 52 -1.71 11.00 -3.50
CA LEU A 52 -0.45 10.67 -2.83
C LEU A 52 0.08 9.29 -3.24
N THR A 53 -0.82 8.34 -3.55
CA THR A 53 -0.41 7.03 -4.09
C THR A 53 0.26 7.19 -5.47
N GLU A 54 -0.33 8.00 -6.36
CA GLU A 54 0.20 8.26 -7.69
C GLU A 54 1.53 9.04 -7.64
N ASP A 55 1.62 10.06 -6.78
CA ASP A 55 2.86 10.82 -6.55
C ASP A 55 3.99 9.91 -6.04
N LEU A 56 3.68 9.02 -5.09
CA LEU A 56 4.65 8.05 -4.57
C LEU A 56 5.11 7.08 -5.65
N LEU A 57 4.19 6.54 -6.45
CA LEU A 57 4.52 5.65 -7.56
C LEU A 57 5.44 6.35 -8.55
N LYS A 58 5.09 7.58 -8.96
CA LYS A 58 5.89 8.40 -9.86
C LYS A 58 7.30 8.62 -9.33
N ALA A 59 7.43 9.05 -8.08
CA ALA A 59 8.72 9.27 -7.43
C ALA A 59 9.60 8.01 -7.37
N LEU A 60 9.00 6.83 -7.21
CA LEU A 60 9.72 5.56 -7.17
C LEU A 60 10.07 4.99 -8.55
N THR A 61 9.29 5.32 -9.58
CA THR A 61 9.56 4.91 -10.96
C THR A 61 10.56 5.83 -11.66
N GLU A 62 10.54 7.13 -11.37
CA GLU A 62 11.39 8.16 -12.00
C GLU A 62 12.74 8.31 -11.29
N ASN A 63 13.33 7.21 -10.78
CA ASN A 63 14.58 7.29 -10.03
C ASN A 63 15.69 7.95 -10.88
N ARG A 64 16.56 8.75 -10.24
CA ARG A 64 17.60 9.59 -10.89
C ARG A 64 18.61 8.83 -11.75
N TYR A 65 18.60 7.50 -11.72
CA TYR A 65 19.53 6.62 -12.43
C TYR A 65 18.88 5.85 -13.58
N ASN A 66 17.60 6.13 -13.91
CA ASN A 66 16.85 5.46 -14.97
C ASN A 66 16.83 3.93 -14.81
N GLN A 67 16.98 3.46 -13.56
CA GLN A 67 17.03 2.03 -13.27
C GLN A 67 15.65 1.54 -12.85
N PRO A 68 15.22 0.36 -13.34
CA PRO A 68 13.98 -0.25 -12.87
C PRO A 68 14.06 -0.44 -11.36
N SER A 69 13.02 -0.02 -10.64
CA SER A 69 12.97 -0.18 -9.19
C SER A 69 13.15 -1.66 -8.83
N TYR A 70 14.12 -1.94 -7.97
CA TYR A 70 14.36 -3.28 -7.43
C TYR A 70 13.17 -3.78 -6.58
N MET A 71 12.22 -2.90 -6.26
CA MET A 71 11.02 -3.18 -5.49
C MET A 71 9.76 -3.25 -6.37
N GLY A 72 9.81 -3.95 -7.51
CA GLY A 72 8.63 -4.09 -8.39
C GLY A 72 7.38 -4.62 -7.65
N TRP A 73 7.57 -5.47 -6.64
CA TRP A 73 6.49 -5.91 -5.75
C TRP A 73 5.85 -4.78 -4.93
N PHE A 74 6.60 -3.73 -4.57
CA PHE A 74 6.09 -2.57 -3.85
C PHE A 74 5.25 -1.72 -4.80
N LEU A 75 5.80 -1.41 -5.98
CA LEU A 75 5.11 -0.62 -7.01
C LEU A 75 3.77 -1.23 -7.42
N ASN A 76 3.69 -2.56 -7.51
CA ASN A 76 2.47 -3.24 -7.92
C ASN A 76 1.35 -3.18 -6.87
N ASN A 77 1.69 -3.01 -5.59
CA ASN A 77 0.77 -3.25 -4.46
C ASN A 77 0.58 -2.05 -3.53
N VAL A 78 1.43 -1.03 -3.61
CA VAL A 78 1.37 0.11 -2.68
C VAL A 78 0.06 0.87 -2.80
N MET A 79 -0.49 1.24 -1.65
CA MET A 79 -1.68 2.06 -1.50
C MET A 79 -1.47 3.01 -0.31
N VAL A 80 -1.89 4.25 -0.46
CA VAL A 80 -1.82 5.25 0.62
C VAL A 80 -3.22 5.57 1.12
N PHE A 81 -3.36 5.66 2.44
CA PHE A 81 -4.61 5.99 3.11
C PHE A 81 -4.42 7.08 4.17
N ARG A 82 -5.49 7.81 4.47
CA ARG A 82 -5.57 8.80 5.54
C ARG A 82 -6.62 8.41 6.57
N LYS A 83 -6.32 8.72 7.84
CA LYS A 83 -7.33 8.76 8.89
C LYS A 83 -7.83 10.19 9.01
N THR A 84 -9.12 10.41 8.76
CA THR A 84 -9.78 11.72 8.84
C THR A 84 -10.54 11.86 10.14
#